data_AF-A0A6V8P240-F1
#
_entry.id   AF-A0A6V8P240-F1
#
_cell.length_a   1.000
_cell.length_b   1.000
_cell.length_c   1.000
_cell.angle_alpha   90.00
_cell.angle_beta   90.00
_cell.angle_gamma   90.00
#
_symmetry.space_group_name_H-M   'P 1'
#
loop_
_entity.id
_entity.type
_entity.pdbx_description
1 polymer ?
#
loop_
_entity_poly.entity_id
_entity_poly.type
_entity_poly.pdbx_seq_one_letter_code
_entity_poly.pdbx_strand_id
1 'polypeptide(L)' 'MTMNTLQTPYETGLKRRLKEPDWPLRQPPDPEVMEKPKRRHFTAEYKLRILHEAEACAPGELGALLRREGLYSSNLTSWR' A
#
# COMPACT_ATOMS: atom_id res chain seq x y z
N MET A 1 34.23 -1.16 -42.20
CA MET A 1 33.70 -1.51 -40.86
C MET A 1 34.88 -2.02 -40.04
N THR A 2 35.44 -1.27 -39.11
CA THR A 2 35.00 -1.26 -37.70
C THR A 2 35.29 0.08 -37.05
N MET A 3 34.46 0.43 -36.07
CA MET A 3 34.26 1.80 -35.59
C MET A 3 35.44 2.34 -34.78
N ASN A 4 35.60 3.66 -34.90
CA ASN A 4 36.55 4.54 -34.26
C ASN A 4 36.47 4.48 -32.72
N THR A 5 37.45 3.85 -32.07
CA THR A 5 37.65 3.95 -30.61
C THR A 5 38.55 5.14 -30.33
N LEU A 6 37.96 6.32 -30.14
CA LEU A 6 38.67 7.46 -29.58
C LEU A 6 38.96 7.19 -28.10
N GLN A 7 40.21 6.82 -27.84
CA GLN A 7 40.85 7.02 -26.56
C GLN A 7 40.94 8.53 -26.31
N THR A 8 40.10 9.07 -25.42
CA THR A 8 40.43 10.34 -24.75
C THR A 8 40.81 10.03 -23.30
N PRO A 9 42.04 10.40 -22.90
CA PRO A 9 42.60 10.12 -21.58
C PRO A 9 41.94 11.00 -20.53
N TYR A 10 41.83 10.45 -19.32
CA TYR A 10 41.51 11.18 -18.10
C TYR A 10 42.60 12.23 -17.84
N GLU A 11 42.36 13.46 -18.27
CA GLU A 11 43.07 14.63 -17.77
C GLU A 11 42.18 15.39 -16.78
N THR A 12 42.60 15.26 -15.52
CA THR A 12 42.99 16.39 -14.69
C THR A 12 41.98 17.52 -14.51
N GLY A 13 41.42 17.53 -13.29
CA GLY A 13 41.47 18.74 -12.48
C GLY A 13 40.54 19.86 -12.91
N LEU A 14 39.29 19.80 -12.44
CA LEU A 14 38.47 20.99 -12.39
C LEU A 14 37.45 20.91 -11.26
N LYS A 15 37.88 21.34 -10.08
CA LYS A 15 37.03 21.78 -8.95
C LYS A 15 36.29 23.07 -9.35
N ARG A 16 35.58 23.08 -10.48
CA ARG A 16 34.61 24.12 -10.79
C ARG A 16 33.32 23.70 -10.12
N ARG A 17 33.05 24.34 -8.98
CA ARG A 17 31.71 24.62 -8.41
C ARG A 17 30.66 24.54 -9.53
N LEU A 18 30.05 23.37 -9.69
CA LEU A 18 28.97 23.17 -10.65
C LEU A 18 27.81 24.01 -10.12
N LYS A 19 27.47 25.06 -10.88
CA LYS A 19 26.19 25.75 -10.75
C LYS A 19 25.12 24.66 -10.79
N GLU A 20 24.43 24.45 -9.68
CA GLU A 20 23.25 23.60 -9.62
C GLU A 20 22.29 24.07 -10.73
N PRO A 21 21.74 23.16 -11.55
CA PRO A 21 20.77 23.55 -12.56
C PRO A 21 19.55 24.15 -11.85
N ASP A 22 19.19 25.37 -12.24
CA ASP A 22 18.04 26.14 -11.78
C ASP A 22 16.73 25.60 -12.37
N TRP A 23 16.58 24.27 -12.36
CA TRP A 23 15.29 23.65 -12.66
C TRP A 23 14.29 24.17 -11.62
N PRO A 24 13.20 24.86 -12.02
CA PRO A 24 12.19 25.24 -11.05
C PRO A 24 11.67 23.93 -10.48
N LEU A 25 11.85 23.73 -9.17
CA LEU A 25 11.33 22.60 -8.43
C LEU A 25 9.82 22.54 -8.69
N ARG A 26 9.44 21.78 -9.71
CA ARG A 26 8.07 21.44 -10.01
C ARG A 26 7.67 20.52 -8.88
N GLN A 27 7.20 21.12 -7.78
CA GLN A 27 6.64 20.43 -6.64
C GLN A 27 5.67 19.39 -7.22
N PRO A 28 5.88 18.08 -6.98
CA PRO A 28 4.86 17.11 -7.36
C PRO A 28 3.55 17.58 -6.73
N PRO A 29 2.43 17.59 -7.47
CA PRO A 29 1.15 17.99 -6.88
C PRO A 29 0.94 17.19 -5.60
N ASP A 30 0.45 17.87 -4.55
CA ASP A 30 0.15 17.23 -3.28
C ASP A 30 -0.60 15.92 -3.56
N PRO A 31 -0.15 14.79 -3.00
CA PRO A 31 -0.83 13.53 -3.22
C PRO A 31 -2.25 13.67 -2.67
N GLU A 32 -3.23 13.80 -3.58
CA GLU A 32 -4.67 13.78 -3.28
C GLU A 32 -5.11 12.43 -2.66
N VAL A 33 -4.16 11.50 -2.52
CA VAL A 33 -4.31 10.21 -1.86
C VAL A 33 -4.00 10.37 -0.37
N MET A 34 -5.04 10.35 0.46
CA MET A 34 -4.93 10.32 1.92
C MET A 34 -3.84 9.33 2.37
N GLU A 35 -2.86 9.82 3.14
CA GLU A 35 -1.55 9.19 3.35
C GLU A 35 -1.56 7.78 3.96
N LYS A 36 -2.69 7.25 4.46
CA LYS A 36 -2.73 5.90 5.05
C LYS A 36 -4.08 5.22 4.81
N PRO A 37 -4.11 4.00 4.25
CA PRO A 37 -5.33 3.20 4.26
C PRO A 37 -5.73 2.92 5.72
N LYS A 38 -6.87 3.47 6.14
CA LYS A 38 -7.43 3.22 7.48
C LYS A 38 -7.81 1.74 7.57
N ARG A 39 -6.93 0.94 8.18
CA ARG A 39 -7.19 -0.48 8.40
C ARG A 39 -8.44 -0.61 9.28
N ARG A 40 -9.39 -1.44 8.86
CA ARG A 40 -10.60 -1.71 9.63
C ARG A 40 -10.21 -2.46 10.90
N HIS A 41 -10.41 -1.85 12.06
CA HIS A 41 -10.22 -2.49 13.36
C HIS A 41 -11.54 -3.09 13.82
N PHE A 42 -11.53 -4.39 14.12
CA PHE A 42 -12.67 -5.08 14.71
C PHE A 42 -12.56 -5.01 16.23
N THR A 43 -13.48 -4.29 16.87
CA THR A 43 -13.58 -4.26 18.34
C THR A 43 -13.96 -5.64 18.89
N ALA A 44 -13.63 -5.91 20.15
CA ALA A 44 -14.00 -7.18 20.78
C ALA A 44 -15.53 -7.39 20.80
N GLU A 45 -16.28 -6.34 21.09
CA GLU A 45 -17.75 -6.33 21.07
C GLU A 45 -18.31 -6.71 19.68
N TYR A 46 -17.72 -6.15 18.61
CA TYR A 46 -18.13 -6.48 17.25
C TYR A 46 -17.88 -7.96 16.95
N LYS A 47 -16.71 -8.50 17.30
CA LYS A 47 -16.41 -9.91 17.10
C LYS A 47 -17.38 -10.82 17.85
N LEU A 48 -17.68 -10.50 19.11
CA LEU A 48 -18.62 -11.27 19.95
C LEU A 48 -20.03 -11.25 19.38
N ARG A 49 -20.51 -10.08 18.94
CA ARG A 49 -21.82 -9.96 18.27
C ARG A 49 -21.89 -10.86 17.05
N ILE A 50 -20.87 -10.82 16.19
CA ILE A 50 -20.84 -11.65 14.97
C ILE A 50 -20.76 -13.13 15.31
N LEU A 51 -19.99 -13.55 16.33
CA LEU A 51 -19.92 -14.94 16.75
C LEU A 51 -21.27 -15.45 17.27
N HIS A 52 -21.96 -14.65 18.09
CA HIS A 52 -23.29 -15.01 18.59
C HIS A 52 -24.34 -15.10 17.46
N GLU A 53 -24.32 -14.14 16.53
CA GLU A 53 -25.21 -14.13 15.37
C GLU A 53 -24.90 -15.31 14.41
N ALA A 54 -23.63 -15.71 14.33
CA ALA A 54 -23.18 -16.87 13.57
C ALA A 54 -23.62 -18.20 14.20
N GLU A 55 -23.62 -18.29 15.53
CA GLU A 55 -24.10 -19.46 16.26
C GLU A 55 -25.62 -19.60 16.21
N ALA A 56 -26.34 -18.48 16.15
CA ALA A 56 -27.79 -18.45 16.00
C ALA A 56 -28.29 -18.72 14.57
N CYS A 57 -27.45 -18.53 13.55
CA CYS A 57 -27.83 -18.73 12.15
C CYS A 57 -27.77 -20.21 11.72
N ALA A 58 -28.70 -20.61 10.86
CA ALA A 58 -28.64 -21.90 10.17
C ALA A 58 -27.51 -21.94 9.10
N PRO A 59 -26.98 -23.13 8.76
CA PRO A 59 -26.03 -23.30 7.67
C PRO A 59 -26.69 -22.90 6.33
N GLY A 60 -26.38 -21.68 5.88
CA GLY A 60 -26.97 -21.05 4.69
C GLY A 60 -27.19 -19.55 4.91
N GLU A 61 -27.79 -19.20 6.05
CA GLU A 61 -28.01 -17.82 6.48
C GLU A 61 -26.71 -17.18 7.00
N LEU A 62 -25.84 -18.00 7.62
CA LEU A 62 -24.51 -17.57 8.04
C LEU A 62 -23.71 -16.97 6.87
N GLY A 63 -23.78 -17.58 5.69
CA GLY A 63 -23.10 -17.08 4.51
C GLY A 63 -23.67 -15.73 4.02
N ALA A 64 -24.96 -15.48 4.20
CA ALA A 64 -25.57 -14.19 3.87
C ALA A 64 -25.15 -13.11 4.88
N LEU A 65 -25.10 -13.45 6.17
CA LEU A 65 -24.54 -12.62 7.25
C LEU A 65 -23.08 -12.23 6.97
N LEU A 66 -22.23 -13.20 6.63
CA LEU A 66 -20.82 -12.92 6.38
C LEU A 66 -20.62 -12.00 5.18
N ARG A 67 -21.42 -12.15 4.12
CA ARG A 67 -21.37 -11.27 2.93
C ARG A 67 -21.80 -9.84 3.24
N ARG A 68 -22.84 -9.62 4.04
CA ARG A 68 -23.26 -8.25 4.44
C ARG A 68 -22.18 -7.53 5.26
N GLU A 69 -21.46 -8.27 6.10
CA GLU A 69 -20.40 -7.72 6.95
C GLU A 69 -19.04 -7.63 6.23
N GLY A 70 -18.89 -8.26 5.07
CA GLY A 70 -17.62 -8.40 4.35
C GLY A 70 -16.62 -9.29 5.09
N LEU A 71 -17.12 -10.30 5.82
CA LEU A 71 -16.34 -11.27 6.57
C LEU A 71 -16.28 -12.61 5.81
N TYR A 72 -15.22 -13.37 6.06
CA TYR A 72 -15.06 -14.74 5.58
C TYR A 72 -15.09 -15.72 6.76
N SER A 73 -15.42 -16.98 6.49
CA SER A 73 -15.43 -18.05 7.51
C SER A 73 -14.10 -18.16 8.27
N SER A 74 -12.97 -17.89 7.62
CA SER A 74 -11.64 -17.83 8.24
C SER A 74 -11.52 -16.82 9.38
N ASN A 75 -12.29 -15.72 9.34
CA ASN A 75 -12.33 -14.74 10.43
C ASN A 75 -12.97 -15.33 11.68
N LEU A 76 -14.07 -16.09 11.52
CA LEU A 76 -14.73 -16.74 12.65
C LEU A 76 -13.81 -17.78 13.30
N THR A 77 -13.13 -18.59 12.50
CA THR A 77 -12.15 -19.55 12.99
C THR A 77 -10.97 -18.88 13.70
N SER A 78 -10.62 -17.65 13.29
CA SER A 78 -9.54 -16.87 13.91
C SER A 78 -9.97 -16.11 15.17
N TRP A 79 -11.28 -15.99 15.44
CA TRP A 79 -11.83 -15.29 16.60
C TRP A 79 -12.34 -16.23 17.70
N ARG A 80 -12.61 -17.49 17.36
CA ARG A 80 -12.70 -18.59 18.33
C ARG A 80 -11.33 -18.90 18.91
#